data_AF-A0A0S2W8A8-F1
#
_entry.id   AF-A0A0S2W8A8-F1
#
_cell.length_a   1.000
_cell.length_b   1.000
_cell.length_c   1.000
_cell.angle_alpha   90.00
_cell.angle_beta   90.00
_cell.angle_gamma   90.00
#
_symmetry.space_group_name_H-M   'P 1'
#
loop_
_entity.id
_entity.type
_entity.pdbx_description
1 polymer ?
#
loop_
_entity_poly.entity_id
_entity_poly.type
_entity_poly.pdbx_seq_one_letter_code
_entity_poly.pdbx_strand_id
1 'polypeptide(L)' 'MITLLTLSILCVVGVALVSVALLLIGLPFAILFGLLPWFLNLAAVVLLVKGLLDRPFRWENLIPAGAALLCAGLLKWLF' A
#
# COMPACT_ATOMS: atom_id res chain seq x y z
N MET A 1 -44.11 -18.44 9.12
CA MET A 1 -43.77 -17.53 8.00
C MET A 1 -42.97 -16.31 8.45
N ILE A 2 -43.23 -15.74 9.63
CA ILE A 2 -42.54 -14.54 10.14
C ILE A 2 -41.05 -14.80 10.49
N THR A 3 -40.70 -15.99 10.96
CA THR A 3 -39.33 -16.32 11.43
C THR A 3 -38.26 -16.31 10.32
N LEU A 4 -38.56 -16.82 9.13
CA LEU A 4 -37.64 -16.83 7.98
C LEU A 4 -37.42 -15.42 7.40
N LEU A 5 -38.48 -14.60 7.36
CA LEU A 5 -38.39 -13.22 6.88
C LEU A 5 -37.49 -12.37 7.79
N THR A 6 -37.64 -12.51 9.11
CA THR A 6 -36.81 -11.80 10.09
C THR A 6 -35.35 -12.22 10.03
N LEU A 7 -35.06 -13.51 9.86
CA LEU A 7 -33.69 -14.03 9.68
C LEU A 7 -33.04 -13.52 8.38
N SER A 8 -33.80 -13.44 7.29
CA SER A 8 -33.37 -12.85 6.02
C SER A 8 -32.96 -11.39 6.20
N ILE A 9 -33.80 -10.58 6.84
CA ILE A 9 -33.53 -9.15 7.09
C ILE A 9 -32.29 -9.00 7.98
N LEU A 10 -32.17 -9.79 9.04
CA LEU A 10 -31.02 -9.77 9.93
C LEU A 10 -29.72 -10.13 9.20
N CYS A 11 -29.78 -11.10 8.28
CA CYS A 11 -28.63 -11.50 7.47
C CYS A 11 -28.21 -10.38 6.50
N VAL A 12 -29.16 -9.74 5.82
CA VAL A 12 -28.88 -8.60 4.92
C VAL A 12 -28.25 -7.44 5.69
N VAL A 13 -28.80 -7.10 6.86
CA VAL A 13 -28.25 -6.05 7.74
C VAL A 13 -26.86 -6.44 8.25
N GLY A 14 -26.65 -7.70 8.63
CA GLY A 14 -25.34 -8.22 9.06
C GLY A 14 -24.29 -8.15 7.97
N VAL A 15 -24.62 -8.58 6.74
CA VAL A 15 -23.71 -8.49 5.59
C VAL A 15 -23.39 -7.03 5.26
N ALA A 16 -24.38 -6.14 5.30
CA ALA A 16 -24.15 -4.71 5.07
C ALA A 16 -23.20 -4.10 6.12
N LEU A 17 -23.40 -4.42 7.41
CA LEU A 17 -22.52 -3.98 8.49
C LEU A 17 -21.08 -4.50 8.35
N VAL A 18 -20.93 -5.79 8.04
CA VAL A 18 -19.60 -6.39 7.80
C VAL A 18 -18.93 -5.75 6.59
N SER A 19 -19.68 -5.52 5.51
CA SER A 19 -19.17 -4.86 4.30
C SER A 19 -18.69 -3.44 4.61
N VAL A 20 -19.48 -2.66 5.37
CA VAL A 20 -19.10 -1.30 5.78
C VAL A 20 -17.88 -1.31 6.69
N ALA A 21 -17.79 -2.25 7.65
CA ALA A 21 -16.64 -2.39 8.53
C ALA A 21 -15.35 -2.73 7.75
N LEU A 22 -15.44 -3.67 6.80
CA LEU A 22 -14.35 -4.03 5.89
C LEU A 22 -13.93 -2.84 5.03
N LEU A 23 -14.87 -2.03 4.55
CA LEU A 23 -14.57 -0.85 3.74
C LEU A 23 -13.90 0.24 4.59
N LEU A 24 -14.36 0.46 5.82
CA LEU A 24 -13.80 1.44 6.75
C LEU A 24 -12.35 1.10 7.16
N ILE A 25 -12.00 -0.19 7.24
CA ILE A 25 -10.66 -0.67 7.58
C ILE A 25 -9.79 -0.84 6.32
N GLY A 26 -10.38 -1.30 5.22
CA GLY A 26 -9.70 -1.55 3.96
C GLY A 26 -9.31 -0.28 3.22
N LEU A 27 -10.13 0.77 3.28
CA LEU A 27 -9.85 2.06 2.64
C LEU A 27 -8.58 2.74 3.20
N PRO A 28 -8.38 2.90 4.53
CA PRO A 28 -7.13 3.47 5.05
C PRO A 28 -5.93 2.57 4.76
N PHE A 29 -6.10 1.24 4.77
CA PHE A 29 -5.04 0.32 4.37
C PHE A 29 -4.64 0.49 2.90
N ALA A 30 -5.61 0.60 2.00
CA ALA A 30 -5.37 0.82 0.57
C ALA A 30 -4.65 2.15 0.31
N ILE A 31 -5.02 3.21 1.05
CA ILE A 31 -4.34 4.50 0.97
C ILE A 31 -2.90 4.39 1.49
N LEU A 32 -2.69 3.72 2.63
CA LEU A 32 -1.35 3.54 3.22
C LEU A 32 -0.42 2.76 2.28
N PHE A 33 -0.91 1.66 1.70
CA PHE A 33 -0.16 0.84 0.74
C PHE A 33 0.04 1.53 -0.60
N GLY A 34 -0.90 2.37 -1.04
CA GLY A 34 -0.74 3.21 -2.24
C GLY A 34 0.26 4.36 -2.05
N LEU A 35 0.41 4.87 -0.82
CA LEU A 35 1.34 5.96 -0.51
C LEU A 35 2.77 5.47 -0.21
N LEU A 36 2.92 4.22 0.25
CA LEU A 36 4.20 3.58 0.51
C LEU A 36 5.18 3.59 -0.70
N PRO A 37 4.78 3.23 -1.93
CA PRO A 37 5.66 3.28 -3.09
C PRO A 37 6.07 4.71 -3.45
N TRP A 38 5.24 5.72 -3.16
CA TRP A 38 5.60 7.13 -3.36
C TRP A 38 6.73 7.57 -2.43
N PHE A 39 6.66 7.17 -1.14
CA PHE A 39 7.74 7.42 -0.17
C PHE A 39 9.03 6.68 -0.52
N LEU A 40 8.94 5.42 -0.95
CA LEU A 40 10.10 4.65 -1.42
C LEU A 40 10.76 5.29 -2.65
N ASN A 41 9.97 5.84 -3.58
CA ASN A 41 10.50 6.55 -4.74
C ASN A 41 11.23 7.84 -4.34
N LEU A 42 10.67 8.63 -3.43
CA LEU A 42 11.35 9.81 -2.89
C LEU A 42 12.66 9.45 -2.19
N ALA A 43 12.66 8.40 -1.37
CA ALA A 43 13.88 7.91 -0.73
C ALA A 43 14.92 7.46 -1.77
N ALA A 44 14.49 6.74 -2.81
CA ALA A 44 15.36 6.34 -3.92
C ALA A 44 15.97 7.56 -4.62
N VAL A 45 15.18 8.57 -4.97
CA VAL A 45 15.65 9.81 -5.61
C VAL A 45 16.62 10.57 -4.72
N VAL A 46 16.30 10.76 -3.44
CA VAL A 46 17.17 11.47 -2.49
C VAL A 46 18.49 10.73 -2.30
N LEU A 47 18.46 9.40 -2.20
CA LEU A 47 19.67 8.58 -2.09
C LEU A 47 20.49 8.60 -3.39
N LEU A 48 19.84 8.66 -4.55
CA LEU A 48 20.50 8.76 -5.85
C LEU A 48 21.17 10.14 -6.00
N VAL A 49 20.48 11.23 -5.65
CA VAL A 49 21.05 12.59 -5.63
C VAL A 49 22.21 12.69 -4.65
N LYS A 50 22.04 12.15 -3.43
CA LYS A 50 23.10 12.13 -2.41
C LYS A 50 24.31 11.31 -2.88
N GLY A 51 24.07 10.13 -3.45
CA GLY A 51 25.12 9.27 -4.01
C GLY A 51 25.89 9.94 -5.15
N LEU A 52 25.21 10.74 -5.98
CA LEU A 52 25.83 11.50 -7.06
C LEU A 52 26.68 12.67 -6.54
N LEU A 53 26.25 13.30 -5.44
CA LEU A 53 26.89 14.48 -4.86
C LEU A 53 28.10 14.14 -3.96
N ASP A 54 28.08 13.00 -3.26
CA ASP A 54 29.16 12.58 -2.34
C ASP A 54 30.39 12.03 -3.10
N ARG A 55 30.20 11.14 -4.10
CA ARG A 55 31.27 10.67 -5.00
C ARG A 55 30.66 10.19 -6.33
N PRO A 56 31.07 10.71 -7.50
CA PRO A 56 30.49 10.29 -8.76
C PRO A 56 30.81 8.80 -8.99
N PHE A 57 29.77 7.96 -9.03
CA PHE A 57 29.80 6.54 -9.42
C PHE A 57 30.58 5.55 -8.54
N ARG A 58 30.26 5.44 -7.24
CA ARG A 58 30.52 4.20 -6.47
C ARG A 58 29.28 3.30 -6.41
N TRP A 59 29.40 2.09 -6.94
CA TRP A 59 28.33 1.08 -6.99
C TRP A 59 27.71 0.78 -5.62
N GLU A 60 28.47 0.87 -4.53
CA GLU A 60 27.98 0.67 -3.15
C GLU A 60 26.89 1.67 -2.74
N ASN A 61 26.90 2.90 -3.29
CA ASN A 61 25.88 3.91 -3.01
C ASN A 61 24.64 3.79 -3.91
N LEU A 62 24.74 3.05 -5.02
CA LEU A 62 23.64 2.80 -5.96
C LEU A 62 22.79 1.59 -5.57
N ILE A 63 23.34 0.64 -4.81
CA ILE A 63 22.61 -0.53 -4.28
C ILE A 63 21.38 -0.12 -3.44
N PRO A 64 21.46 0.80 -2.46
CA PRO A 64 20.29 1.17 -1.67
C PRO A 64 19.25 1.94 -2.50
N ALA A 65 19.68 2.74 -3.47
CA ALA A 65 18.77 3.44 -4.37
C ALA A 65 18.06 2.47 -5.32
N GLY A 66 18.80 1.52 -5.91
CA GLY A 66 18.26 0.46 -6.76
C GLY A 66 17.35 -0.50 -6.00
N ALA A 67 17.69 -0.84 -4.75
CA ALA A 67 16.85 -1.66 -3.88
C ALA A 67 15.54 -0.94 -3.51
N ALA A 68 15.60 0.36 -3.20
CA ALA A 68 14.40 1.16 -2.95
C ALA A 68 13.49 1.26 -4.19
N LEU A 69 14.08 1.38 -5.39
CA LEU A 69 13.36 1.42 -6.66
C LEU A 69 12.76 0.06 -7.05
N LEU A 70 13.50 -1.03 -6.81
CA LEU A 70 13.00 -2.41 -6.98
C LEU A 70 11.88 -2.73 -6.00
N CYS A 71 12.01 -2.37 -4.73
CA CYS A 71 10.95 -2.53 -3.74
C CYS A 71 9.72 -1.68 -4.08
N ALA A 72 9.90 -0.43 -4.53
CA ALA A 72 8.79 0.40 -5.00
C ALA A 72 8.10 -0.21 -6.23
N GLY A 73 8.87 -0.75 -7.18
CA GLY A 73 8.36 -1.42 -8.37
C GLY A 73 7.61 -2.71 -8.04
N LEU A 74 8.15 -3.54 -7.15
CA LEU A 74 7.51 -4.77 -6.67
C LEU A 74 6.21 -4.48 -5.91
N LEU A 75 6.21 -3.47 -5.03
CA LEU A 75 4.98 -3.08 -4.33
C LEU A 75 3.90 -2.59 -5.30
N LYS A 76 4.29 -1.81 -6.31
CA LYS A 76 3.39 -1.29 -7.35
C LYS A 76 2.95 -2.37 -8.36
N TRP A 77 3.61 -3.52 -8.38
CA TRP A 77 3.21 -4.68 -9.18
C TRP A 77 2.29 -5.62 -8.39
N LEU A 78 2.42 -5.64 -7.07
CA LEU A 78 1.62 -6.48 -6.17
C LEU A 78 0.27 -5.84 -5.77
N PHE A 79 0.21 -4.50 -5.73
CA PHE A 79 -1.00 -3.69 -5.47
C PHE A 79 -1.40 -2.91 -6.71
#